data_AF-A0A7Y5H7W5-F1
#
_entry.id   AF-A0A7Y5H7W5-F1
#
_cell.length_a   1.000
_cell.length_b   1.000
_cell.length_c   1.000
_cell.angle_alpha   90.00
_cell.angle_beta   90.00
_cell.angle_gamma   90.00
#
_symmetry.space_group_name_H-M   'P 1'
#
loop_
_entity.id
_entity.type
_entity.pdbx_description
1 polymer ?
#
loop_
_entity_poly.entity_id
_entity_poly.type
_entity_poly.pdbx_seq_one_letter_code
_entity_poly.pdbx_strand_id
1 'polypeptide(L)'
;MRRTLPVLLLACLLRADEPPDRLRAEMEKSLGGETAIRRAGHFLLGSRKVEESDLDGLEETVTKAQKALQAQYFRKEPEQPVAVYLLANADDYIAFCRDFTGQAPASRFGFYLRDRKAMVMNIGTGPGTLVHEMTHALMDPDFPGCPSWFSEGLASLYEQYSFDADGRILGHENWRLPLLQRALGDRSAPSWKSLSSFTGAEFYGEGSGLRYAVARYLCLWLQEQGLLEDFYRAFRDSRANDRTGYETLCSVVGRPMDEVEKEWAAWARDLKWD
;
A
#
# COMPACT_ATOMS: atom_id res chain seq x y z
N MET A 1 -56.33 -3.94 28.03
CA MET A 1 -55.61 -2.88 27.27
C MET A 1 -54.24 -3.41 26.88
N ARG A 2 -54.12 -3.94 25.65
CA ARG A 2 -52.83 -4.35 25.07
C ARG A 2 -52.19 -3.11 24.44
N ARG A 3 -51.01 -2.71 24.91
CA ARG A 3 -50.20 -1.66 24.26
C ARG A 3 -49.28 -2.33 23.25
N THR A 4 -49.57 -2.11 21.99
CA THR A 4 -48.70 -2.40 20.84
C THR A 4 -47.46 -1.51 20.94
N LEU A 5 -46.26 -2.11 20.96
CA LEU A 5 -45.02 -1.37 20.69
C LEU A 5 -45.00 -0.99 19.20
N PRO A 6 -44.57 0.24 18.84
CA PRO A 6 -44.43 0.61 17.44
C PRO A 6 -43.19 -0.09 16.84
N VAL A 7 -43.42 -0.84 15.77
CA VAL A 7 -42.43 -1.38 14.84
C VAL A 7 -41.80 -0.20 14.10
N LEU A 8 -40.84 0.50 14.70
CA LEU A 8 -40.14 1.61 14.03
C LEU A 8 -38.72 1.87 14.56
N LEU A 9 -38.04 0.81 15.02
CA LEU A 9 -36.64 0.88 15.42
C LEU A 9 -35.79 -0.28 14.85
N LEU A 10 -36.15 -0.74 13.65
CA LEU A 10 -35.40 -1.79 12.95
C LEU A 10 -35.17 -1.47 11.45
N ALA A 11 -34.94 -0.19 11.13
CA ALA A 11 -34.64 0.25 9.77
C ALA A 11 -33.37 1.12 9.64
N CYS A 12 -32.60 1.33 10.72
CA CYS A 12 -31.33 2.07 10.68
C CYS A 12 -30.08 1.18 10.78
N LEU A 13 -30.20 -0.13 10.63
CA LEU A 13 -29.07 -1.08 10.69
C LEU A 13 -28.84 -1.85 9.39
N LEU A 14 -29.47 -1.44 8.29
CA LEU A 14 -29.30 -2.07 6.98
C LEU A 14 -29.10 -0.97 5.92
N ARG A 15 -27.87 -0.45 5.85
CA ARG A 15 -27.28 0.24 4.66
C ARG A 15 -25.78 0.49 4.84
N ALA A 16 -25.10 -0.32 5.64
CA ALA A 16 -23.65 -0.21 5.80
C ALA A 16 -22.90 -0.54 4.50
N ASP A 17 -23.56 -1.12 3.49
CA ASP A 17 -22.96 -1.59 2.22
C ASP A 17 -23.25 -0.72 0.99
N GLU A 18 -24.09 0.31 1.09
CA GLU A 18 -24.20 1.29 0.00
C GLU A 18 -23.07 2.33 0.14
N PRO A 19 -22.23 2.55 -0.88
CA PRO A 19 -21.28 3.66 -0.86
C PRO A 19 -22.06 4.97 -0.64
N PRO A 20 -21.46 6.01 -0.03
CA PRO A 20 -22.13 7.31 0.03
C PRO A 20 -22.55 7.67 -1.40
N ASP A 21 -23.85 7.84 -1.64
CA ASP A 21 -24.44 7.98 -2.99
C ASP A 21 -23.68 8.97 -3.88
N ARG A 22 -23.08 9.98 -3.24
CA ARG A 22 -22.21 10.98 -3.85
C ARG A 22 -20.93 10.40 -4.48
N LEU A 23 -20.17 9.55 -3.77
CA LEU A 23 -18.91 9.02 -4.29
C LEU A 23 -19.15 8.11 -5.49
N ARG A 24 -20.19 7.28 -5.41
CA ARG A 24 -20.65 6.46 -6.53
C ARG A 24 -20.98 7.33 -7.76
N ALA A 25 -21.79 8.36 -7.58
CA ALA A 25 -22.16 9.28 -8.67
C ALA A 25 -20.94 10.02 -9.25
N GLU A 26 -19.98 10.42 -8.42
CA GLU A 26 -18.72 11.02 -8.86
C GLU A 26 -17.90 10.02 -9.69
N MET A 27 -17.80 8.77 -9.25
CA MET A 27 -17.11 7.72 -10.00
C MET A 27 -17.78 7.41 -11.34
N GLU A 28 -19.11 7.25 -11.36
CA GLU A 28 -19.89 7.04 -12.59
C GLU A 28 -19.72 8.21 -13.57
N LYS A 29 -19.64 9.45 -13.06
CA LYS A 29 -19.38 10.63 -13.89
C LYS A 29 -17.95 10.63 -14.44
N SER A 30 -16.95 10.30 -13.63
CA SER A 30 -15.54 10.29 -14.04
C SER A 30 -15.21 9.13 -14.98
N LEU A 31 -15.83 7.97 -14.78
CA LEU A 31 -15.68 6.84 -15.67
C LEU A 31 -16.54 7.08 -16.93
N GLY A 32 -17.79 7.45 -16.79
CA GLY A 32 -18.72 7.60 -17.92
C GLY A 32 -19.06 6.25 -18.56
N GLY A 33 -20.11 6.23 -19.37
CA GLY A 33 -20.63 4.98 -19.93
C GLY A 33 -21.21 4.04 -18.87
N GLU A 34 -21.47 2.79 -19.26
CA GLU A 34 -21.88 1.74 -18.32
C GLU A 34 -20.70 1.41 -17.40
N THR A 35 -20.90 1.60 -16.09
CA THR A 35 -19.85 1.48 -15.08
C THR A 35 -20.26 0.44 -14.04
N ALA A 36 -19.42 -0.56 -13.82
CA ALA A 36 -19.56 -1.48 -12.71
C ALA A 36 -18.86 -0.90 -11.48
N ILE A 37 -19.58 -0.86 -10.35
CA ILE A 37 -19.06 -0.40 -9.06
C ILE A 37 -19.33 -1.45 -7.99
N ARG A 38 -18.29 -1.80 -7.22
CA ARG A 38 -18.32 -2.78 -6.13
C ARG A 38 -17.63 -2.22 -4.89
N ARG A 39 -18.14 -2.55 -3.70
CA ARG A 39 -17.57 -2.10 -2.43
C ARG A 39 -16.79 -3.24 -1.81
N ALA A 40 -15.50 -3.00 -1.54
CA ALA A 40 -14.61 -3.93 -0.85
C ALA A 40 -14.08 -3.26 0.42
N GLY A 41 -14.81 -3.43 1.53
CA GLY A 41 -14.47 -2.78 2.80
C GLY A 41 -14.47 -1.26 2.71
N HIS A 42 -13.30 -0.65 2.89
CA HIS A 42 -13.06 0.80 2.80
C HIS A 42 -12.77 1.27 1.37
N PHE A 43 -12.81 0.37 0.38
CA PHE A 43 -12.55 0.72 -1.01
C PHE A 43 -13.82 0.61 -1.86
N LEU A 44 -13.98 1.52 -2.81
CA LEU A 44 -15.03 1.50 -3.82
C LEU A 44 -14.39 1.31 -5.20
N LEU A 45 -14.50 0.11 -5.76
CA LEU A 45 -13.90 -0.29 -7.02
C LEU A 45 -14.83 0.10 -8.16
N GLY A 46 -14.32 0.81 -9.17
CA GLY A 46 -15.08 1.22 -10.34
C GLY A 46 -14.35 0.92 -11.64
N SER A 47 -15.08 0.37 -12.61
CA SER A 47 -14.55 0.07 -13.95
C SER A 47 -15.61 0.21 -15.05
N ARG A 48 -15.16 0.52 -16.27
CA ARG A 48 -16.00 0.58 -17.48
C ARG A 48 -15.94 -0.67 -18.36
N LYS A 49 -14.85 -1.44 -18.27
CA LYS A 49 -14.49 -2.48 -19.26
C LYS A 49 -13.85 -3.71 -18.62
N VAL A 50 -14.01 -3.87 -17.31
CA VAL A 50 -13.53 -5.06 -16.61
C VAL A 50 -14.70 -6.02 -16.53
N GLU A 51 -14.46 -7.26 -16.95
CA GLU A 51 -15.46 -8.33 -16.87
C GLU A 51 -15.88 -8.52 -15.39
N GLU A 52 -17.15 -8.85 -15.14
CA GLU A 52 -17.64 -8.97 -13.75
C GLU A 52 -16.82 -9.97 -12.92
N SER A 53 -16.37 -11.07 -13.53
CA SER A 53 -15.54 -12.07 -12.86
C SER A 53 -14.17 -11.53 -12.43
N ASP A 54 -13.61 -10.58 -13.18
CA ASP A 54 -12.34 -9.94 -12.82
C ASP A 54 -12.55 -8.97 -11.65
N LEU A 55 -13.70 -8.29 -11.61
CA LEU A 55 -14.08 -7.45 -10.47
C LEU A 55 -14.30 -8.26 -9.20
N ASP A 56 -14.92 -9.44 -9.29
CA ASP A 56 -15.11 -10.33 -8.13
C ASP A 56 -13.76 -10.77 -7.54
N GLY A 57 -12.81 -11.17 -8.38
CA GLY A 57 -11.45 -11.54 -7.94
C GLY A 57 -10.68 -10.36 -7.33
N LEU A 58 -10.85 -9.15 -7.87
CA LEU A 58 -10.27 -7.93 -7.31
C LEU A 58 -10.92 -7.54 -5.98
N GLU A 59 -12.25 -7.66 -5.86
CA GLU A 59 -13.00 -7.41 -4.63
C GLU A 59 -12.53 -8.34 -3.50
N GLU A 60 -12.38 -9.63 -3.80
CA GLU A 60 -11.86 -10.62 -2.84
C GLU A 60 -10.43 -10.26 -2.41
N THR A 61 -9.56 -9.92 -3.38
CA THR A 61 -8.16 -9.54 -3.12
C THR A 61 -8.08 -8.30 -2.24
N VAL A 62 -8.85 -7.25 -2.56
CA VAL A 62 -8.90 -6.00 -1.80
C VAL A 62 -9.43 -6.25 -0.39
N THR A 63 -10.50 -7.03 -0.25
CA THR A 63 -11.08 -7.33 1.06
C THR A 63 -10.10 -8.08 1.96
N LYS A 64 -9.41 -9.10 1.43
CA LYS A 64 -8.42 -9.87 2.19
C LYS A 64 -7.21 -9.01 2.55
N ALA A 65 -6.66 -8.28 1.58
CA ALA A 65 -5.48 -7.43 1.79
C ALA A 65 -5.78 -6.31 2.80
N GLN A 66 -6.93 -5.63 2.70
CA GLN A 66 -7.35 -4.63 3.68
C GLN A 66 -7.40 -5.22 5.08
N LYS A 67 -8.08 -6.36 5.26
CA LYS A 67 -8.22 -6.99 6.57
C LYS A 67 -6.87 -7.35 7.18
N ALA A 68 -5.97 -7.95 6.39
CA ALA A 68 -4.64 -8.34 6.83
C ALA A 68 -3.76 -7.13 7.21
N LEU A 69 -3.68 -6.14 6.32
CA LEU A 69 -2.88 -4.93 6.54
C LEU A 69 -3.39 -4.13 7.73
N GLN A 70 -4.72 -3.97 7.86
CA GLN A 70 -5.33 -3.30 9.01
C GLN A 70 -4.97 -4.00 10.31
N ALA A 71 -5.11 -5.33 10.36
CA ALA A 71 -4.82 -6.11 11.56
C ALA A 71 -3.34 -6.06 11.97
N GLN A 72 -2.42 -6.04 11.00
CA GLN A 72 -0.97 -6.07 11.27
C GLN A 72 -0.41 -4.70 11.66
N TYR A 73 -0.89 -3.61 11.05
CA TYR A 73 -0.21 -2.31 11.13
C TYR A 73 -1.09 -1.19 11.69
N PHE A 74 -2.27 -1.01 11.11
CA PHE A 74 -2.99 0.25 11.18
C PHE A 74 -3.99 0.27 12.35
N ARG A 75 -3.88 1.26 13.24
CA ARG A 75 -4.86 1.46 14.33
C ARG A 75 -6.07 2.28 13.86
N LYS A 76 -5.86 3.21 12.94
CA LYS A 76 -6.89 4.04 12.31
C LYS A 76 -7.27 3.48 10.94
N GLU A 77 -8.52 3.71 10.58
CA GLU A 77 -9.09 3.36 9.29
C GLU A 77 -9.43 4.64 8.50
N PRO A 78 -9.56 4.57 7.17
CA PRO A 78 -10.12 5.67 6.40
C PRO A 78 -11.53 6.04 6.90
N GLU A 79 -11.75 7.33 7.21
CA GLU A 79 -13.07 7.82 7.64
C GLU A 79 -14.11 7.81 6.51
N GLN A 80 -13.64 7.78 5.26
CA GLN A 80 -14.44 7.75 4.05
C GLN A 80 -13.89 6.66 3.11
N PRO A 81 -14.74 6.04 2.28
CA PRO A 81 -14.28 5.09 1.30
C PRO A 81 -13.27 5.70 0.32
N VAL A 82 -12.24 4.94 -0.03
CA VAL A 82 -11.24 5.28 -1.03
C VAL A 82 -11.76 4.84 -2.40
N ALA A 83 -11.89 5.77 -3.34
CA ALA A 83 -12.27 5.43 -4.71
C ALA A 83 -11.12 4.71 -5.42
N VAL A 84 -11.39 3.60 -6.11
CA VAL A 84 -10.41 2.85 -6.89
C VAL A 84 -10.88 2.79 -8.33
N TYR A 85 -10.25 3.57 -9.19
CA TYR A 85 -10.48 3.56 -10.63
C TYR A 85 -9.63 2.46 -11.26
N LEU A 86 -10.28 1.46 -11.86
CA LEU A 86 -9.63 0.30 -12.48
C LEU A 86 -9.66 0.44 -14.01
N LEU A 87 -8.49 0.64 -14.61
CA LEU A 87 -8.34 0.91 -16.04
C LEU A 87 -7.65 -0.28 -16.72
N ALA A 88 -8.31 -0.87 -17.71
CA ALA A 88 -7.95 -2.16 -18.29
C ALA A 88 -6.55 -2.21 -18.96
N ASN A 89 -6.09 -1.09 -19.50
CA ASN A 89 -4.86 -1.00 -20.28
C ASN A 89 -4.19 0.37 -20.14
N ALA A 90 -2.96 0.48 -20.66
CA ALA A 90 -2.16 1.68 -20.59
C ALA A 90 -2.80 2.90 -21.26
N ASP A 91 -3.49 2.72 -22.40
CA ASP A 91 -4.10 3.84 -23.12
C ASP A 91 -5.30 4.41 -22.35
N ASP A 92 -6.20 3.55 -21.89
CA ASP A 92 -7.34 3.93 -21.06
C ASP A 92 -6.85 4.58 -19.74
N TYR A 93 -5.78 4.05 -19.13
CA TYR A 93 -5.16 4.62 -17.94
C TYR A 93 -4.58 6.01 -18.16
N ILE A 94 -3.79 6.21 -19.22
CA ILE A 94 -3.18 7.51 -19.53
C ILE A 94 -4.25 8.54 -19.87
N ALA A 95 -5.25 8.17 -20.66
CA ALA A 95 -6.37 9.04 -21.00
C ALA A 95 -7.14 9.46 -19.75
N PHE A 96 -7.52 8.50 -18.90
CA PHE A 96 -8.22 8.78 -17.64
C PHE A 96 -7.39 9.71 -16.74
N CYS A 97 -6.08 9.47 -16.60
CA CYS A 97 -5.22 10.31 -15.75
C CYS A 97 -5.18 11.77 -16.22
N ARG A 98 -5.11 12.01 -17.54
CA ARG A 98 -5.14 13.37 -18.10
C ARG A 98 -6.44 14.08 -17.77
N ASP A 99 -7.57 13.41 -17.92
CA ASP A 99 -8.88 13.98 -17.64
C ASP A 99 -9.09 14.21 -16.13
N PHE A 100 -8.66 13.24 -15.32
CA PHE A 100 -8.89 13.25 -13.88
C PHE A 100 -7.95 14.22 -13.14
N THR A 101 -6.68 14.29 -13.53
CA THR A 101 -5.64 15.04 -12.82
C THR A 101 -5.15 16.28 -13.57
N GLY A 102 -5.47 16.41 -14.86
CA GLY A 102 -4.91 17.45 -15.74
C GLY A 102 -3.49 17.16 -16.24
N GLN A 103 -2.91 16.01 -15.88
CA GLN A 103 -1.53 15.65 -16.21
C GLN A 103 -1.42 14.20 -16.67
N ALA A 104 -0.35 13.89 -17.42
CA ALA A 104 0.01 12.50 -17.67
C ALA A 104 0.51 11.85 -16.37
N PRO A 105 0.27 10.55 -16.17
CA PRO A 105 0.66 9.89 -14.94
C PRO A 105 2.19 9.77 -14.86
N ALA A 106 2.75 10.00 -13.67
CA ALA A 106 4.18 9.83 -13.41
C ALA A 106 4.59 8.35 -13.32
N SER A 107 3.64 7.47 -12.98
CA SER A 107 3.81 6.02 -12.91
C SER A 107 2.95 5.34 -13.98
N ARG A 108 3.49 4.31 -14.64
CA ARG A 108 2.75 3.49 -15.61
C ARG A 108 1.84 2.43 -14.97
N PHE A 109 1.94 2.25 -13.66
CA PHE A 109 1.30 1.15 -12.92
C PHE A 109 0.04 1.62 -12.19
N GLY A 110 0.15 2.73 -11.48
CA GLY A 110 -0.92 3.30 -10.66
C GLY A 110 -0.34 4.28 -9.64
N PHE A 111 -1.24 4.92 -8.89
CA PHE A 111 -0.89 5.81 -7.79
C PHE A 111 -2.09 6.10 -6.89
N TYR A 112 -1.82 6.38 -5.62
CA TYR A 112 -2.76 6.95 -4.66
C TYR A 112 -2.66 8.49 -4.56
N LEU A 113 -3.79 9.17 -4.75
CA LEU A 113 -3.96 10.61 -4.55
C LEU A 113 -4.56 10.89 -3.16
N ARG A 114 -3.68 11.25 -2.22
CA ARG A 114 -4.03 11.60 -0.83
C ARG A 114 -5.14 12.65 -0.71
N ASP A 115 -5.10 13.71 -1.52
CA ASP A 115 -6.04 14.84 -1.44
C ASP A 115 -7.44 14.50 -1.96
N ARG A 116 -7.54 13.47 -2.81
CA ARG A 116 -8.80 13.02 -3.42
C ARG A 116 -9.31 11.69 -2.85
N LYS A 117 -8.55 11.05 -1.95
CA LYS A 117 -8.80 9.69 -1.46
C LYS A 117 -9.12 8.74 -2.61
N ALA A 118 -8.28 8.79 -3.65
CA ALA A 118 -8.50 8.08 -4.90
C ALA A 118 -7.25 7.33 -5.34
N MET A 119 -7.43 6.10 -5.78
CA MET A 119 -6.43 5.26 -6.42
C MET A 119 -6.78 5.16 -7.91
N VAL A 120 -5.79 5.35 -8.76
CA VAL A 120 -5.95 5.17 -10.21
C VAL A 120 -5.02 4.06 -10.65
N MET A 121 -5.58 2.97 -11.18
CA MET A 121 -4.87 1.71 -11.37
C MET A 121 -4.87 1.27 -12.83
N ASN A 122 -3.69 0.97 -13.37
CA ASN A 122 -3.55 0.21 -14.61
C ASN A 122 -3.52 -1.28 -14.27
N ILE A 123 -4.68 -1.95 -14.34
CA ILE A 123 -4.81 -3.36 -13.92
C ILE A 123 -4.07 -4.33 -14.85
N GLY A 124 -3.75 -3.91 -16.09
CA GLY A 124 -2.95 -4.71 -17.02
C GLY A 124 -1.52 -4.98 -16.54
N THR A 125 -1.11 -4.34 -15.44
CA THR A 125 0.21 -4.55 -14.80
C THR A 125 0.19 -5.59 -13.67
N GLY A 126 -0.98 -6.12 -13.31
CA GLY A 126 -1.16 -7.16 -12.29
C GLY A 126 -1.56 -6.64 -10.91
N PRO A 127 -1.95 -7.55 -10.00
CA PRO A 127 -2.54 -7.20 -8.70
C PRO A 127 -1.54 -6.64 -7.68
N GLY A 128 -0.22 -6.88 -7.85
CA GLY A 128 0.80 -6.38 -6.92
C GLY A 128 0.81 -4.85 -6.80
N THR A 129 0.53 -4.14 -7.90
CA THR A 129 0.39 -2.68 -7.87
C THR A 129 -0.80 -2.24 -7.02
N LEU A 130 -1.90 -2.99 -7.02
CA LEU A 130 -3.09 -2.65 -6.25
C LEU A 130 -2.81 -2.67 -4.75
N VAL A 131 -2.20 -3.73 -4.24
CA VAL A 131 -1.90 -3.85 -2.80
C VAL A 131 -0.82 -2.86 -2.36
N HIS A 132 0.14 -2.53 -3.24
CA HIS A 132 1.07 -1.43 -3.01
C HIS A 132 0.34 -0.11 -2.70
N GLU A 133 -0.56 0.31 -3.60
CA GLU A 133 -1.30 1.57 -3.42
C GLU A 133 -2.31 1.51 -2.27
N MET A 134 -2.92 0.34 -2.02
CA MET A 134 -3.76 0.13 -0.84
C MET A 134 -2.99 0.33 0.47
N THR A 135 -1.73 -0.11 0.52
CA THR A 135 -0.88 0.07 1.70
C THR A 135 -0.70 1.55 2.00
N HIS A 136 -0.46 2.39 0.99
CA HIS A 136 -0.41 3.85 1.16
C HIS A 136 -1.75 4.42 1.62
N ALA A 137 -2.86 4.00 1.01
CA ALA A 137 -4.20 4.50 1.33
C ALA A 137 -4.63 4.18 2.78
N LEU A 138 -4.27 3.00 3.29
CA LEU A 138 -4.57 2.58 4.67
C LEU A 138 -3.58 3.19 5.69
N MET A 139 -2.32 3.37 5.30
CA MET A 139 -1.31 4.03 6.13
C MET A 139 -1.59 5.52 6.32
N ASP A 140 -2.15 6.18 5.30
CA ASP A 140 -2.42 7.62 5.25
C ASP A 140 -3.10 8.21 6.49
N PRO A 141 -4.24 7.66 6.97
CA PRO A 141 -4.90 8.14 8.19
C PRO A 141 -4.18 7.74 9.49
N ASP A 142 -3.44 6.61 9.50
CA ASP A 142 -2.81 6.07 10.71
C ASP A 142 -1.46 6.70 11.01
N PHE A 143 -0.61 6.82 9.98
CA PHE A 143 0.75 7.35 10.08
C PHE A 143 0.96 8.52 9.10
N PRO A 144 0.27 9.66 9.34
CA PRO A 144 0.38 10.82 8.47
C PRO A 144 1.82 11.33 8.38
N GLY A 145 2.25 11.53 7.14
CA GLY A 145 3.59 12.02 6.81
C GLY A 145 4.70 10.99 6.90
N CYS A 146 4.43 9.68 7.11
CA CYS A 146 5.44 8.60 7.07
C CYS A 146 6.52 8.86 6.00
N PRO A 147 7.84 8.79 6.32
CA PRO A 147 8.87 9.15 5.35
C PRO A 147 8.88 8.17 4.16
N SER A 148 9.30 8.66 3.00
CA SER A 148 9.26 7.92 1.73
C SER A 148 9.94 6.56 1.82
N TRP A 149 11.09 6.45 2.48
CA TRP A 149 11.79 5.15 2.57
C TRP A 149 10.91 4.07 3.22
N PHE A 150 10.17 4.39 4.28
CA PHE A 150 9.37 3.38 4.98
C PHE A 150 8.00 3.21 4.34
N SER A 151 7.37 4.31 3.89
CA SER A 151 6.10 4.25 3.16
C SER A 151 6.24 3.36 1.93
N GLU A 152 7.25 3.62 1.11
CA GLU A 152 7.54 2.86 -0.11
C GLU A 152 8.13 1.49 0.20
N GLY A 153 8.92 1.34 1.27
CA GLY A 153 9.44 0.05 1.71
C GLY A 153 8.33 -0.93 2.08
N LEU A 154 7.37 -0.50 2.91
CA LEU A 154 6.24 -1.33 3.32
C LEU A 154 5.26 -1.58 2.16
N ALA A 155 4.91 -0.55 1.39
CA ALA A 155 4.03 -0.72 0.23
C ALA A 155 4.65 -1.63 -0.82
N SER A 156 5.94 -1.44 -1.12
CA SER A 156 6.64 -2.29 -2.07
C SER A 156 6.73 -3.71 -1.56
N LEU A 157 6.99 -3.99 -0.28
CA LEU A 157 7.01 -5.36 0.28
C LEU A 157 5.84 -6.23 -0.23
N TYR A 158 4.64 -5.66 -0.32
CA TYR A 158 3.42 -6.32 -0.79
C TYR A 158 3.13 -6.22 -2.30
N GLU A 159 4.12 -5.88 -3.11
CA GLU A 159 4.09 -6.09 -4.57
C GLU A 159 4.13 -7.59 -4.95
N GLN A 160 4.73 -8.42 -4.09
CA GLN A 160 4.77 -9.88 -4.19
C GLN A 160 4.47 -10.42 -2.80
N TYR A 161 3.35 -11.13 -2.63
CA TYR A 161 2.85 -11.54 -1.33
C TYR A 161 2.04 -12.83 -1.38
N SER A 162 1.80 -13.40 -0.19
CA SER A 162 0.81 -14.44 0.04
C SER A 162 0.03 -14.15 1.33
N PHE A 163 -1.03 -14.91 1.56
CA PHE A 163 -1.69 -14.98 2.86
C PHE A 163 -1.32 -16.29 3.55
N ASP A 164 -0.99 -16.24 4.84
CA ASP A 164 -0.81 -17.44 5.65
C ASP A 164 -2.15 -18.03 6.14
N ALA A 165 -2.09 -19.11 6.91
CA ALA A 165 -3.28 -19.80 7.43
C ALA A 165 -4.11 -18.94 8.40
N ASP A 166 -3.48 -17.96 9.05
CA ASP A 166 -4.12 -17.03 9.97
C ASP A 166 -4.67 -15.78 9.24
N GLY A 167 -4.48 -15.71 7.91
CA GLY A 167 -4.91 -14.60 7.07
C GLY A 167 -4.00 -13.38 7.15
N ARG A 168 -2.77 -13.53 7.66
CA ARG A 168 -1.76 -12.47 7.65
C ARG A 168 -1.14 -12.37 6.27
N ILE A 169 -0.80 -11.15 5.86
CA ILE A 169 -0.11 -10.89 4.59
C ILE A 169 1.40 -10.93 4.81
N LEU A 170 2.07 -11.76 4.02
CA LEU A 170 3.52 -11.97 4.03
C LEU A 170 4.09 -11.53 2.69
N GLY A 171 5.06 -10.63 2.71
CA GLY A 171 5.81 -10.25 1.51
C GLY A 171 6.89 -11.27 1.18
N HIS A 172 7.24 -11.37 -0.11
CA HIS A 172 8.27 -12.26 -0.63
C HIS A 172 9.33 -11.51 -1.45
N GLU A 173 10.35 -12.21 -1.92
CA GLU A 173 11.31 -11.69 -2.87
C GLU A 173 10.65 -11.30 -4.20
N ASN A 174 11.16 -10.27 -4.87
CA ASN A 174 10.64 -9.85 -6.17
C ASN A 174 11.75 -9.37 -7.11
N TRP A 175 11.33 -8.82 -8.25
CA TRP A 175 12.20 -8.33 -9.32
C TRP A 175 13.21 -7.24 -8.95
N ARG A 176 13.13 -6.69 -7.74
CA ARG A 176 14.10 -5.72 -7.23
C ARG A 176 15.35 -6.41 -6.65
N LEU A 177 15.30 -7.72 -6.35
CA LEU A 177 16.42 -8.46 -5.76
C LEU A 177 17.73 -8.33 -6.55
N PRO A 178 17.75 -8.54 -7.88
CA PRO A 178 19.02 -8.55 -8.61
C PRO A 178 19.71 -7.18 -8.59
N LEU A 179 18.93 -6.09 -8.58
CA LEU A 179 19.45 -4.73 -8.46
C LEU A 179 20.11 -4.52 -7.09
N LEU A 180 19.47 -4.97 -6.01
CA LEU A 180 20.02 -4.90 -4.67
C LEU A 180 21.31 -5.73 -4.56
N GLN A 181 21.28 -6.99 -5.01
CA GLN A 181 22.44 -7.89 -4.93
C GLN A 181 23.66 -7.33 -5.66
N ARG A 182 23.45 -6.75 -6.86
CA ARG A 182 24.51 -6.04 -7.58
C ARG A 182 25.08 -4.89 -6.75
N ALA A 183 24.23 -4.03 -6.21
CA ALA A 183 24.67 -2.90 -5.40
C ALA A 183 25.39 -3.32 -4.10
N LEU A 184 24.99 -4.44 -3.49
CA LEU A 184 25.67 -5.03 -2.34
C LEU A 184 27.04 -5.62 -2.72
N GLY A 185 27.17 -6.19 -3.91
CA GLY A 185 28.45 -6.67 -4.46
C GLY A 185 29.41 -5.51 -4.74
N ASP A 186 28.90 -4.45 -5.37
CA ASP A 186 29.66 -3.25 -5.74
C ASP A 186 29.90 -2.29 -4.55
N ARG A 187 29.32 -2.59 -3.38
CA ARG A 187 29.33 -1.73 -2.18
C ARG A 187 28.78 -0.32 -2.45
N SER A 188 27.78 -0.22 -3.32
CA SER A 188 27.11 1.03 -3.72
C SER A 188 25.71 1.21 -3.11
N ALA A 189 25.21 0.21 -2.38
CA ALA A 189 23.94 0.35 -1.66
C ALA A 189 24.08 1.36 -0.50
N PRO A 190 23.12 2.29 -0.32
CA PRO A 190 23.12 3.17 0.84
C PRO A 190 22.98 2.38 2.15
N SER A 191 23.64 2.84 3.22
CA SER A 191 23.39 2.34 4.57
C SER A 191 21.96 2.64 5.01
N TRP A 192 21.44 1.94 6.01
CA TRP A 192 20.08 2.20 6.52
C TRP A 192 19.95 3.60 7.12
N LYS A 193 21.02 4.12 7.71
CA LYS A 193 21.07 5.52 8.19
C LYS A 193 20.95 6.52 7.05
N SER A 194 21.64 6.29 5.93
CA SER A 194 21.56 7.15 4.75
C SER A 194 20.19 7.03 4.09
N LEU A 195 19.68 5.80 3.92
CA LEU A 195 18.38 5.53 3.32
C LEU A 195 17.26 6.27 4.05
N SER A 196 17.25 6.16 5.38
CA SER A 196 16.22 6.77 6.22
C SER A 196 16.26 8.29 6.26
N SER A 197 17.40 8.88 5.89
CA SER A 197 17.62 10.33 5.90
C SER A 197 17.28 11.03 4.59
N PHE A 198 17.04 10.29 3.49
CA PHE A 198 16.66 10.90 2.21
C PHE A 198 15.33 11.67 2.34
N THR A 199 15.32 12.90 1.84
CA THR A 199 14.08 13.64 1.58
C THR A 199 13.26 12.93 0.50
N GLY A 200 11.98 13.29 0.35
CA GLY A 200 11.16 12.75 -0.75
C GLY A 200 11.78 13.01 -2.12
N ALA A 201 12.26 14.24 -2.37
CA ALA A 201 12.90 14.59 -3.64
C ALA A 201 14.15 13.74 -3.92
N GLU A 202 14.99 13.51 -2.91
CA GLU A 202 16.14 12.63 -3.06
C GLU A 202 15.71 11.19 -3.25
N PHE A 203 14.73 10.70 -2.49
CA PHE A 203 14.27 9.32 -2.57
C PHE A 203 13.75 8.99 -3.98
N TYR A 204 12.87 9.83 -4.53
CA TYR A 204 12.25 9.66 -5.83
C TYR A 204 13.12 10.12 -7.01
N GLY A 205 14.26 10.79 -6.74
CA GLY A 205 15.19 11.27 -7.76
C GLY A 205 16.02 10.16 -8.43
N GLU A 206 17.14 10.55 -9.04
CA GLU A 206 18.07 9.60 -9.68
C GLU A 206 18.51 8.50 -8.70
N GLY A 207 18.47 7.24 -9.15
CA GLY A 207 18.77 6.08 -8.31
C GLY A 207 17.60 5.56 -7.46
N SER A 208 16.38 6.08 -7.65
CA SER A 208 15.18 5.68 -6.90
C SER A 208 14.97 4.16 -6.89
N GLY A 209 15.16 3.48 -8.03
CA GLY A 209 15.02 2.02 -8.12
C GLY A 209 15.83 1.25 -7.08
N LEU A 210 17.07 1.67 -6.80
CA LEU A 210 17.91 1.07 -5.77
C LEU A 210 17.42 1.43 -4.36
N ARG A 211 16.99 2.67 -4.12
CA ARG A 211 16.43 3.08 -2.81
C ARG A 211 15.16 2.30 -2.47
N TYR A 212 14.28 2.09 -3.45
CA TYR A 212 13.13 1.19 -3.33
C TYR A 212 13.57 -0.24 -2.99
N ALA A 213 14.61 -0.76 -3.67
CA ALA A 213 15.10 -2.09 -3.39
C ALA A 213 15.63 -2.22 -1.95
N VAL A 214 16.50 -1.31 -1.50
CA VAL A 214 17.02 -1.33 -0.12
C VAL A 214 15.88 -1.20 0.90
N ALA A 215 14.94 -0.28 0.69
CA ALA A 215 13.80 -0.08 1.58
C ALA A 215 12.90 -1.31 1.67
N ARG A 216 12.55 -1.92 0.53
CA ARG A 216 11.76 -3.16 0.46
C ARG A 216 12.44 -4.27 1.25
N TYR A 217 13.72 -4.52 0.97
CA TYR A 217 14.44 -5.64 1.56
C TYR A 217 14.82 -5.42 3.02
N LEU A 218 14.87 -4.17 3.49
CA LEU A 218 14.86 -3.87 4.92
C LEU A 218 13.51 -4.26 5.55
N CYS A 219 12.38 -3.90 4.94
CA CYS A 219 11.07 -4.32 5.44
C CYS A 219 10.88 -5.84 5.41
N LEU A 220 11.32 -6.52 4.34
CA LEU A 220 11.29 -7.97 4.26
C LEU A 220 12.14 -8.61 5.37
N TRP A 221 13.35 -8.11 5.61
CA TRP A 221 14.18 -8.63 6.70
C TRP A 221 13.53 -8.42 8.07
N LEU A 222 12.97 -7.24 8.33
CA LEU A 222 12.22 -6.99 9.58
C LEU A 222 11.01 -7.95 9.72
N GLN A 223 10.36 -8.32 8.62
CA GLN A 223 9.29 -9.33 8.63
C GLN A 223 9.85 -10.69 9.04
N GLU A 224 10.95 -11.13 8.42
CA GLU A 224 11.61 -12.41 8.74
C GLU A 224 12.14 -12.48 10.18
N GLN A 225 12.53 -11.34 10.76
CA GLN A 225 12.93 -11.27 12.17
C GLN A 225 11.73 -11.16 13.14
N GLY A 226 10.49 -11.05 12.63
CA GLY A 226 9.30 -10.82 13.46
C GLY A 226 9.22 -9.41 14.07
N LEU A 227 9.97 -8.45 13.53
CA LEU A 227 10.11 -7.09 14.07
C LEU A 227 9.29 -6.03 13.33
N LEU A 228 8.83 -6.31 12.10
CA LEU A 228 8.25 -5.28 11.21
C LEU A 228 7.03 -4.57 11.81
N GLU A 229 6.12 -5.32 12.42
CA GLU A 229 4.91 -4.72 13.02
C GLU A 229 5.22 -3.86 14.24
N ASP A 230 6.13 -4.32 15.10
CA ASP A 230 6.57 -3.55 16.27
C ASP A 230 7.32 -2.29 15.85
N PHE A 231 8.16 -2.41 14.82
CA PHE A 231 8.81 -1.26 14.20
C PHE A 231 7.80 -0.25 13.65
N TYR A 232 6.80 -0.70 12.90
CA TYR A 232 5.75 0.18 12.38
C TYR A 232 5.07 0.96 13.52
N ARG A 233 4.61 0.25 14.56
CA ARG A 233 3.88 0.85 15.69
C ARG A 233 4.76 1.82 16.47
N ALA A 234 5.98 1.42 16.78
CA ALA A 234 6.94 2.26 17.50
C ALA A 234 7.27 3.52 16.70
N PHE A 235 7.49 3.39 15.39
CA PHE A 235 7.89 4.51 14.54
C PHE A 235 6.74 5.50 14.33
N ARG A 236 5.52 5.01 14.11
CA ARG A 236 4.34 5.87 14.09
C ARG A 236 4.22 6.70 15.35
N ASP A 237 4.37 6.05 16.51
CA ASP A 237 4.16 6.67 17.81
C ASP A 237 5.34 7.60 18.21
N SER A 238 6.55 7.39 17.66
CA SER A 238 7.76 8.18 17.96
C SER A 238 8.07 9.30 16.95
N ARG A 239 7.36 9.36 15.83
CA ARG A 239 7.73 10.19 14.66
C ARG A 239 8.04 11.65 14.95
N ALA A 240 7.34 12.26 15.90
CA ALA A 240 7.56 13.66 16.27
C ALA A 240 9.00 13.90 16.77
N ASN A 241 9.60 12.89 17.39
CA ASN A 241 10.94 12.94 17.98
C ASN A 241 11.99 12.26 17.10
N ASP A 242 11.60 11.28 16.30
CA ASP A 242 12.45 10.59 15.34
C ASP A 242 11.86 10.73 13.94
N ARG A 243 12.26 11.76 13.19
CA ARG A 243 11.64 12.08 11.91
C ARG A 243 11.98 11.08 10.80
N THR A 244 13.12 10.41 10.91
CA THR A 244 13.63 9.45 9.91
C THR A 244 13.25 8.02 10.27
N GLY A 245 13.05 7.71 11.55
CA GLY A 245 12.77 6.36 12.04
C GLY A 245 14.04 5.55 12.34
N TYR A 246 15.23 6.14 12.15
CA TYR A 246 16.48 5.40 12.32
C TYR A 246 16.77 5.08 13.79
N GLU A 247 16.49 6.00 14.71
CA GLU A 247 16.69 5.75 16.14
C GLU A 247 15.68 4.72 16.65
N THR A 248 14.46 4.77 16.14
CA THR A 248 13.42 3.76 16.39
C THR A 248 13.86 2.39 15.87
N LEU A 249 14.44 2.34 14.66
CA LEU A 249 14.96 1.10 14.07
C LEU A 249 16.08 0.52 14.95
N CYS A 250 17.02 1.36 15.40
CA CYS A 250 18.07 0.95 16.32
C CYS A 250 17.49 0.37 17.61
N SER A 251 16.49 1.05 18.20
CA SER A 251 15.84 0.62 19.44
C SER A 251 15.09 -0.70 19.30
N VAL A 252 14.39 -0.91 18.18
CA VAL A 252 13.58 -2.13 17.95
C VAL A 252 14.48 -3.32 17.65
N VAL A 253 15.56 -3.13 16.89
CA VAL A 253 16.51 -4.22 16.61
C VAL A 253 17.39 -4.53 17.82
N GLY A 254 17.74 -3.53 18.63
CA GLY A 254 18.43 -3.72 19.91
C GLY A 254 19.86 -4.28 19.81
N ARG A 255 20.50 -4.16 18.63
CA ARG A 255 21.84 -4.67 18.32
C ARG A 255 22.68 -3.59 17.62
N PRO A 256 24.03 -3.70 17.59
CA PRO A 256 24.87 -2.79 16.83
C PRO A 256 24.48 -2.80 15.33
N MET A 257 24.07 -1.65 14.80
CA MET A 257 23.55 -1.55 13.43
C MET A 257 24.58 -1.88 12.35
N ASP A 258 25.86 -1.66 12.60
CA ASP A 258 26.90 -2.01 11.63
C ASP A 258 27.11 -3.53 11.51
N GLU A 259 26.86 -4.29 12.57
CA GLU A 259 26.83 -5.75 12.55
C GLU A 259 25.57 -6.26 11.85
N VAL A 260 24.41 -5.70 12.20
CA VAL A 260 23.13 -6.08 11.62
C VAL A 260 23.07 -5.77 10.12
N GLU A 261 23.55 -4.61 9.67
CA GLU A 261 23.60 -4.26 8.24
C GLU A 261 24.50 -5.21 7.45
N LYS A 262 25.58 -5.73 8.05
CA LYS A 262 26.44 -6.76 7.43
C LYS A 262 25.72 -8.11 7.32
N GLU A 263 25.02 -8.52 8.38
CA GLU A 263 24.21 -9.74 8.39
C GLU A 263 23.08 -9.67 7.37
N TRP A 264 22.35 -8.56 7.33
CA TRP A 264 21.33 -8.30 6.33
C TRP A 264 21.89 -8.35 4.92
N ALA A 265 23.05 -7.72 4.68
CA ALA A 265 23.68 -7.74 3.36
C ALA A 265 24.13 -9.15 2.95
N ALA A 266 24.55 -10.00 3.89
CA ALA A 266 24.84 -11.41 3.62
C ALA A 266 23.56 -12.18 3.28
N TRP A 267 22.54 -12.05 4.14
CA TRP A 267 21.21 -12.65 3.94
C TRP A 267 20.62 -12.28 2.57
N ALA A 268 20.60 -11.00 2.20
CA ALA A 268 20.04 -10.52 0.93
C ALA A 268 20.81 -11.04 -0.30
N ARG A 269 22.11 -11.33 -0.18
CA ARG A 269 22.89 -11.95 -1.27
C ARG A 269 22.53 -13.42 -1.50
N ASP A 270 22.08 -14.12 -0.46
CA ASP A 270 21.75 -15.54 -0.51
C ASP A 270 20.29 -15.81 -0.91
N LEU A 271 19.43 -14.78 -0.86
CA LEU A 271 18.06 -14.84 -1.34
C LEU A 271 18.00 -15.21 -2.82
N LYS A 272 16.91 -15.88 -3.21
CA LYS A 272 16.64 -16.27 -4.59
C LYS A 272 15.30 -15.72 -5.03
N TRP A 273 15.27 -15.27 -6.27
CA TRP A 273 14.07 -14.86 -6.97
C TRP A 273 14.19 -15.37 -8.41
N ASP A 274 13.37 -16.37 -8.73
CA ASP A 274 13.28 -16.98 -10.05
C ASP A 274 12.08 -16.40 -10.81
#